data_AF-A0A7S0M3F1-F1
#
_entry.id   AF-A0A7S0M3F1-F1
#
_cell.length_a   1.000
_cell.length_b   1.000
_cell.length_c   1.000
_cell.angle_alpha   90.00
_cell.angle_beta   90.00
_cell.angle_gamma   90.00
#
_symmetry.space_group_name_H-M   'P 1'
#
loop_
_entity.id
_entity.type
_entity.pdbx_description
1 polymer ?
#
loop_
_entity_poly.entity_id
_entity_poly.type
_entity_poly.pdbx_seq_one_letter_code
_entity_poly.pdbx_strand_id
1 'polypeptide(L)'
;MDYSYDGPRDAIGRIVILDGLERGAPKMKKQTKGEAKTVAYAAKMAAKAAKEAEAAAKEVKAEAKKEKEPKKPKKAEEVLEDDTTVAGAKKDMGKPMASSYSPKHVEAAWDLWWEAQGYYRADENSTKPRYVIMLPPPNVTGTLHIGHALTSSVQDTIARWRRMSGYNVLWLPGTDHAGIATQVVV
;
A
#
# COMPACT_ATOMS: atom_id res chain seq x y z
N MET A 1 -49.89 -17.24 -49.72
CA MET A 1 -50.29 -17.68 -48.36
C MET A 1 -50.39 -16.43 -47.53
N ASP A 2 -51.61 -15.91 -47.38
CA ASP A 2 -51.91 -14.69 -46.65
C ASP A 2 -51.81 -14.94 -45.14
N TYR A 3 -51.06 -14.08 -44.44
CA TYR A 3 -51.04 -14.05 -42.98
C TYR A 3 -52.05 -13.02 -42.48
N SER A 4 -53.27 -13.45 -42.13
CA SER A 4 -54.21 -12.59 -41.41
C SER A 4 -54.02 -12.77 -39.90
N TYR A 5 -53.81 -11.65 -39.20
CA TYR A 5 -53.75 -11.60 -37.73
C TYR A 5 -55.15 -11.27 -37.19
N ASP A 6 -55.67 -12.16 -36.33
CA ASP A 6 -57.05 -12.18 -35.83
C ASP A 6 -57.16 -11.62 -34.38
N GLY A 7 -56.51 -10.47 -34.14
CA GLY A 7 -56.55 -9.78 -32.85
C GLY A 7 -57.73 -8.80 -32.72
N PRO A 8 -58.04 -8.32 -31.49
CA PRO A 8 -59.14 -7.40 -31.25
C PRO A 8 -58.95 -6.06 -32.00
N ARG A 9 -60.04 -5.59 -32.62
CA ARG A 9 -60.09 -4.38 -33.44
C ARG A 9 -61.08 -3.37 -32.87
N ASP A 10 -60.82 -2.08 -33.11
CA ASP A 10 -61.78 -1.02 -32.80
C ASP A 10 -62.95 -1.00 -33.81
N ALA A 11 -63.96 -0.17 -33.54
CA ALA A 11 -65.18 -0.08 -34.38
C ALA A 11 -64.94 0.41 -35.82
N ILE A 12 -63.70 0.78 -36.18
CA ILE A 12 -63.30 1.24 -37.52
C ILE A 12 -62.23 0.29 -38.13
N GLY A 13 -61.98 -0.87 -37.51
CA GLY A 13 -61.22 -1.98 -38.09
C GLY A 13 -59.70 -1.95 -37.86
N ARG A 14 -59.17 -1.06 -37.01
CA ARG A 14 -57.73 -1.00 -36.67
C ARG A 14 -57.39 -1.87 -35.46
N ILE A 15 -56.17 -2.42 -35.43
CA ILE A 15 -55.69 -3.32 -34.36
C ILE A 15 -55.38 -2.51 -33.10
N VAL A 16 -55.86 -2.96 -31.93
CA VAL A 16 -55.68 -2.29 -30.63
C VAL A 16 -54.79 -3.14 -29.72
N ILE A 17 -53.75 -2.55 -29.13
CA ILE A 17 -52.91 -3.18 -28.09
C ILE A 17 -53.40 -2.67 -26.73
N LEU A 18 -53.84 -3.59 -25.86
CA LEU A 18 -54.35 -3.25 -24.52
C LEU A 18 -53.20 -3.12 -23.52
N ASP A 19 -52.98 -1.92 -22.99
CA ASP A 19 -52.08 -1.68 -21.86
C ASP A 19 -52.85 -1.80 -20.52
N GLY A 20 -52.23 -2.44 -19.53
CA GLY A 20 -52.93 -3.06 -18.41
C GLY A 20 -53.33 -2.11 -17.29
N LEU A 21 -54.58 -2.25 -16.79
CA LEU A 21 -54.93 -2.00 -15.38
C LEU A 21 -56.38 -2.43 -15.08
N GLU A 22 -56.64 -3.69 -14.69
CA GLU A 22 -57.85 -3.99 -13.90
C GLU A 22 -57.55 -4.83 -12.65
N ARG A 23 -58.08 -4.30 -11.55
CA ARG A 23 -57.86 -4.64 -10.14
C ARG A 23 -58.74 -5.82 -9.73
N GLY A 24 -58.13 -6.81 -9.08
CA GLY A 24 -58.79 -7.79 -8.21
C GLY A 24 -58.16 -7.77 -6.80
N ALA A 25 -59.00 -7.85 -5.76
CA ALA A 25 -58.76 -7.58 -4.33
C ALA A 25 -57.51 -8.22 -3.65
N PRO A 26 -57.01 -7.66 -2.52
CA PRO A 26 -55.71 -8.00 -1.96
C PRO A 26 -55.72 -9.27 -1.10
N LYS A 27 -54.73 -10.15 -1.29
CA LYS A 27 -54.36 -11.21 -0.33
C LYS A 27 -53.04 -10.84 0.37
N MET A 28 -53.14 -10.53 1.65
CA MET A 28 -52.06 -10.53 2.67
C MET A 28 -51.14 -11.74 2.49
N LYS A 29 -49.81 -11.54 2.29
CA LYS A 29 -48.70 -12.48 2.69
C LYS A 29 -47.27 -12.14 2.22
N LYS A 30 -46.94 -10.92 1.74
CA LYS A 30 -45.60 -10.63 1.17
C LYS A 30 -44.78 -9.47 1.77
N GLN A 31 -45.06 -9.01 2.99
CA GLN A 31 -44.25 -7.96 3.64
C GLN A 31 -43.18 -8.46 4.64
N THR A 32 -43.19 -9.72 5.07
CA THR A 32 -42.38 -10.16 6.24
C THR A 32 -40.94 -10.58 5.96
N LYS A 33 -40.52 -10.86 4.71
CA LYS A 33 -39.16 -11.36 4.40
C LYS A 33 -38.10 -10.28 4.16
N GLY A 34 -38.50 -9.07 3.76
CA GLY A 34 -37.57 -7.96 3.51
C GLY A 34 -37.09 -7.30 4.80
N GLU A 35 -38.02 -7.08 5.73
CA GLU A 35 -37.77 -6.50 7.06
C GLU A 35 -36.92 -7.45 7.93
N ALA A 36 -37.12 -8.77 7.84
CA ALA A 36 -36.31 -9.74 8.56
C ALA A 36 -34.82 -9.74 8.13
N LYS A 37 -34.52 -9.45 6.85
CA LYS A 37 -33.15 -9.42 6.34
C LYS A 37 -32.40 -8.13 6.72
N THR A 38 -33.08 -7.00 6.75
CA THR A 38 -32.50 -5.71 7.16
C THR A 38 -32.25 -5.67 8.66
N VAL A 39 -33.17 -6.22 9.48
CA VAL A 39 -32.99 -6.37 10.93
C VAL A 39 -31.83 -7.32 11.26
N ALA A 40 -31.68 -8.44 10.53
CA ALA A 40 -30.57 -9.36 10.72
C ALA A 40 -29.19 -8.74 10.39
N TYR A 41 -29.13 -7.89 9.36
CA TYR A 41 -27.90 -7.17 9.00
C TYR A 41 -27.53 -6.11 10.03
N ALA A 42 -28.51 -5.33 10.50
CA ALA A 42 -28.31 -4.34 11.56
C ALA A 42 -27.84 -4.99 12.87
N ALA A 43 -28.44 -6.13 13.27
CA ALA A 43 -28.01 -6.89 14.45
C ALA A 43 -26.57 -7.43 14.31
N LYS A 44 -26.18 -7.87 13.11
CA LYS A 44 -24.82 -8.39 12.83
C LYS A 44 -23.77 -7.27 12.86
N MET A 45 -24.11 -6.08 12.38
CA MET A 45 -23.24 -4.90 12.46
C MET A 45 -23.11 -4.39 13.90
N ALA A 46 -24.21 -4.37 14.67
CA ALA A 46 -24.17 -4.02 16.09
C ALA A 46 -23.31 -5.00 16.92
N ALA A 47 -23.40 -6.31 16.64
CA ALA A 47 -22.57 -7.32 17.30
C ALA A 47 -21.08 -7.19 16.94
N LYS A 48 -20.75 -6.75 15.71
CA LYS A 48 -19.37 -6.48 15.30
C LYS A 48 -18.81 -5.24 16.02
N ALA A 49 -19.59 -4.16 16.07
CA ALA A 49 -19.22 -2.94 16.79
C ALA A 49 -19.03 -3.19 18.30
N ALA A 50 -19.86 -4.04 18.91
CA ALA A 50 -19.71 -4.43 20.31
C ALA A 50 -18.40 -5.23 20.56
N LYS A 51 -18.03 -6.14 19.64
CA LYS A 51 -16.76 -6.88 19.73
C LYS A 51 -15.53 -6.00 19.53
N GLU A 52 -15.60 -5.01 18.63
CA GLU A 52 -14.51 -4.05 18.42
C GLU A 52 -14.36 -3.10 19.62
N ALA A 53 -15.46 -2.68 20.24
CA ALA A 53 -15.44 -1.90 21.47
C ALA A 53 -14.88 -2.69 22.67
N GLU A 54 -15.19 -3.99 22.77
CA GLU A 54 -14.63 -4.86 23.82
C GLU A 54 -13.11 -5.11 23.63
N ALA A 55 -12.65 -5.20 22.37
CA ALA A 55 -11.23 -5.29 22.05
C ALA A 55 -10.48 -4.00 22.43
N ALA A 56 -11.02 -2.83 22.08
CA ALA A 56 -10.45 -1.54 22.46
C ALA A 56 -10.41 -1.35 23.98
N ALA A 57 -11.44 -1.78 24.70
CA ALA A 57 -11.46 -1.72 26.17
C ALA A 57 -10.44 -2.67 26.84
N LYS A 58 -10.08 -3.78 26.18
CA LYS A 58 -9.02 -4.70 26.64
C LYS A 58 -7.62 -4.12 26.40
N GLU A 59 -7.41 -3.39 25.30
CA GLU A 59 -6.14 -2.70 25.02
C GLU A 59 -5.89 -1.56 26.01
N VAL A 60 -6.91 -0.73 26.31
CA VAL A 60 -6.81 0.35 27.30
C VAL A 60 -6.53 -0.19 28.72
N LYS A 61 -7.11 -1.34 29.08
CA LYS A 61 -6.82 -2.01 30.36
C LYS A 61 -5.42 -2.65 30.39
N ALA A 62 -4.87 -3.05 29.24
CA ALA A 62 -3.50 -3.57 29.15
C ALA A 62 -2.46 -2.44 29.28
N GLU A 63 -2.74 -1.26 28.73
CA GLU A 63 -1.89 -0.07 28.89
C GLU A 63 -1.90 0.45 30.34
N ALA A 64 -3.07 0.55 30.97
CA ALA A 64 -3.18 0.99 32.37
C ALA A 64 -2.49 0.05 33.38
N LYS A 65 -2.31 -1.23 33.05
CA LYS A 65 -1.61 -2.19 33.91
C LYS A 65 -0.08 -2.12 33.76
N LYS A 66 0.42 -1.55 32.67
CA LYS A 66 1.86 -1.37 32.41
C LYS A 66 2.46 -0.18 33.17
N GLU A 67 1.63 0.68 33.74
CA GLU A 67 2.05 1.90 34.46
C GLU A 67 2.33 1.70 35.97
N LYS A 68 2.05 0.51 36.54
CA LYS A 68 2.16 0.26 38.00
C LYS A 68 3.24 -0.74 38.45
N GLU A 69 4.15 -1.18 37.59
CA GLU A 69 5.36 -1.88 38.05
C GLU A 69 6.50 -0.90 38.33
N PRO A 70 7.21 -1.01 39.48
CA PRO A 70 8.28 -0.10 39.83
C PRO A 70 9.46 -0.29 38.87
N LYS A 71 9.81 0.78 38.14
CA LYS A 71 10.98 0.83 37.25
C LYS A 71 12.26 0.56 38.07
N LYS A 72 12.95 -0.55 37.73
CA LYS A 72 14.41 -0.67 37.95
C LYS A 72 15.11 0.60 37.42
N PRO A 73 16.17 1.10 38.08
CA PRO A 73 16.83 2.33 37.67
C PRO A 73 17.26 2.24 36.20
N LYS A 74 16.75 3.15 35.37
CA LYS A 74 17.17 3.32 33.98
C LYS A 74 18.67 3.61 33.98
N LYS A 75 19.44 2.76 33.30
CA LYS A 75 20.83 3.05 32.91
C LYS A 75 20.81 4.39 32.17
N ALA A 76 21.77 5.28 32.48
CA ALA A 76 21.86 6.60 31.88
C ALA A 76 21.70 6.50 30.35
N GLU A 77 20.79 7.29 29.80
CA GLU A 77 20.52 7.38 28.36
C GLU A 77 21.76 7.98 27.70
N GLU A 78 22.52 7.14 27.00
CA GLU A 78 23.72 7.54 26.26
C GLU A 78 23.26 8.47 25.13
N VAL A 79 23.57 9.76 25.25
CA VAL A 79 23.28 10.76 24.21
C VAL A 79 24.20 10.44 23.03
N LEU A 80 23.64 9.83 21.99
CA LEU A 80 24.35 9.63 20.73
C LEU A 80 24.66 10.99 20.12
N GLU A 81 25.95 11.32 19.98
CA GLU A 81 26.40 12.56 19.33
C GLU A 81 25.86 12.64 17.88
N ASP A 82 25.47 13.85 17.48
CA ASP A 82 25.09 14.16 16.10
C ASP A 82 26.28 13.90 15.16
N ASP A 83 26.02 13.36 13.97
CA ASP A 83 27.07 13.00 13.02
C ASP A 83 27.80 14.25 12.49
N THR A 84 29.09 14.36 12.80
CA THR A 84 29.97 15.45 12.36
C THR A 84 30.75 15.11 11.09
N THR A 85 30.42 14.02 10.40
CA THR A 85 31.13 13.59 9.19
C THR A 85 30.91 14.58 8.04
N VAL A 86 32.00 14.99 7.38
CA VAL A 86 31.93 15.85 6.19
C VAL A 86 31.23 15.11 5.05
N ALA A 87 30.36 15.80 4.31
CA ALA A 87 29.63 15.22 3.18
C ALA A 87 30.58 14.53 2.18
N GLY A 88 30.32 13.25 1.87
CA GLY A 88 31.14 12.45 0.96
C GLY A 88 32.44 11.89 1.56
N ALA A 89 32.80 12.28 2.79
CA ALA A 89 33.92 11.67 3.51
C ALA A 89 33.50 10.35 4.17
N LYS A 90 34.46 9.44 4.32
CA LYS A 90 34.22 8.18 5.03
C LYS A 90 34.01 8.48 6.52
N LYS A 91 32.96 7.90 7.09
CA LYS A 91 32.69 7.96 8.53
C LYS A 91 33.86 7.42 9.35
N ASP A 92 34.19 8.11 10.44
CA ASP A 92 35.19 7.64 11.39
C ASP A 92 34.64 6.49 12.23
N MET A 93 35.33 5.35 12.17
CA MET A 93 34.98 4.12 12.88
C MET A 93 35.96 3.79 14.01
N GLY A 94 36.86 4.73 14.36
CA GLY A 94 37.84 4.58 15.45
C GLY A 94 37.25 4.77 16.85
N LYS A 95 36.08 5.42 16.95
CA LYS A 95 35.35 5.58 18.22
C LYS A 95 34.75 4.23 18.68
N PRO A 96 34.66 3.98 20.00
CA PRO A 96 33.96 2.81 20.53
C PRO A 96 32.52 2.73 20.03
N MET A 97 32.04 1.52 19.75
CA MET A 97 30.65 1.30 19.36
C MET A 97 29.70 1.68 20.51
N ALA A 98 28.61 2.39 20.16
CA ALA A 98 27.56 2.73 21.12
C ALA A 98 26.93 1.47 21.73
N SER A 99 26.39 1.62 22.94
CA SER A 99 25.75 0.49 23.65
C SER A 99 24.45 0.00 23.01
N SER A 100 23.86 0.78 22.09
CA SER A 100 22.63 0.44 21.38
C SER A 100 22.70 0.86 19.90
N TYR A 101 21.95 0.15 19.05
CA TYR A 101 21.87 0.44 17.62
C TYR A 101 20.92 1.60 17.34
N SER A 102 21.37 2.58 16.56
CA SER A 102 20.57 3.70 16.07
C SER A 102 20.72 3.81 14.56
N PRO A 103 19.66 3.56 13.76
CA PRO A 103 19.73 3.68 12.29
C PRO A 103 20.16 5.06 11.84
N LYS A 104 19.63 6.13 12.47
CA LYS A 104 19.98 7.51 12.14
C LYS A 104 21.47 7.77 12.25
N HIS A 105 22.10 7.29 13.32
CA HIS A 105 23.52 7.46 13.51
C HIS A 105 24.32 6.54 12.57
N VAL A 106 23.88 5.30 12.39
CA VAL A 106 24.62 4.33 11.57
C VAL A 106 24.58 4.67 10.10
N GLU A 107 23.43 5.02 9.53
CA GLU A 107 23.23 5.30 8.10
C GLU A 107 23.79 6.65 7.68
N ALA A 108 23.99 7.57 8.62
CA ALA A 108 24.53 8.88 8.33
C ALA A 108 25.91 8.79 7.65
N ALA A 109 26.12 9.69 6.68
CA ALA A 109 27.27 9.81 5.80
C ALA A 109 27.59 8.65 4.83
N TRP A 110 27.09 7.42 5.03
CA TRP A 110 27.44 6.29 4.16
C TRP A 110 26.99 6.46 2.73
N ASP A 111 25.76 6.92 2.51
CA ASP A 111 25.23 7.03 1.15
C ASP A 111 26.00 8.04 0.32
N LEU A 112 26.25 9.22 0.89
CA LEU A 112 27.09 10.27 0.27
C LEU A 112 28.52 9.79 0.02
N TRP A 113 29.10 9.03 0.95
CA TRP A 113 30.43 8.46 0.74
C TRP A 113 30.43 7.40 -0.38
N TRP A 114 29.45 6.50 -0.42
CA TRP A 114 29.31 5.49 -1.47
C TRP A 114 29.13 6.10 -2.86
N GLU A 115 28.34 7.18 -2.95
CA GLU A 115 28.18 7.97 -4.15
C GLU A 115 29.51 8.62 -4.57
N ALA A 116 30.21 9.28 -3.64
CA ALA A 116 31.50 9.93 -3.90
C ALA A 116 32.60 8.94 -4.33
N GLN A 117 32.58 7.71 -3.80
CA GLN A 117 33.50 6.64 -4.22
C GLN A 117 33.09 5.98 -5.55
N GLY A 118 31.92 6.30 -6.08
CA GLY A 118 31.42 5.73 -7.33
C GLY A 118 31.03 4.26 -7.24
N TYR A 119 30.71 3.72 -6.05
CA TYR A 119 30.36 2.30 -5.89
C TYR A 119 29.09 1.88 -6.64
N TYR A 120 28.25 2.84 -6.98
CA TYR A 120 27.03 2.61 -7.77
C TYR A 120 27.30 2.61 -9.29
N ARG A 121 28.47 3.06 -9.73
CA ARG A 121 28.78 3.27 -11.14
C ARG A 121 29.12 1.94 -11.83
N ALA A 122 28.47 1.70 -12.96
CA ALA A 122 28.89 0.66 -13.91
C ALA A 122 29.98 1.21 -14.84
N ASP A 123 30.94 0.38 -15.22
CA ASP A 123 32.02 0.75 -16.15
C ASP A 123 31.77 0.12 -17.52
N GLU A 124 31.59 0.94 -18.54
CA GLU A 124 31.32 0.50 -19.92
C GLU A 124 32.47 -0.32 -20.52
N ASN A 125 33.70 -0.05 -20.09
CA ASN A 125 34.92 -0.68 -20.58
C ASN A 125 35.33 -1.90 -19.73
N SER A 126 34.53 -2.28 -18.73
CA SER A 126 34.85 -3.39 -17.85
C SER A 126 34.85 -4.73 -18.59
N THR A 127 35.86 -5.56 -18.33
CA THR A 127 35.96 -6.95 -18.82
C THR A 127 35.17 -7.94 -17.95
N LYS A 128 34.60 -7.48 -16.83
CA LYS A 128 33.79 -8.30 -15.92
C LYS A 128 32.48 -8.72 -16.58
N PRO A 129 31.87 -9.86 -16.18
CA PRO A 129 30.58 -10.26 -16.68
C PRO A 129 29.51 -9.20 -16.35
N ARG A 130 28.70 -8.85 -17.34
CA ARG A 130 27.68 -7.79 -17.24
C ARG A 130 26.42 -8.31 -16.55
N TYR A 131 25.83 -7.48 -15.71
CA TYR A 131 24.54 -7.74 -15.10
C TYR A 131 23.74 -6.44 -15.04
N VAL A 132 22.51 -6.44 -15.57
CA VAL A 132 21.69 -5.23 -15.69
C VAL A 132 20.32 -5.47 -15.07
N ILE A 133 19.88 -4.55 -14.23
CA ILE A 133 18.51 -4.48 -13.72
C ILE A 133 17.96 -3.08 -14.05
N MET A 134 16.79 -3.04 -14.67
CA MET A 134 16.01 -1.80 -14.80
C MET A 134 15.06 -1.68 -13.62
N LEU A 135 15.11 -0.56 -12.91
CA LEU A 135 14.07 -0.23 -11.95
C LEU A 135 12.78 0.03 -12.75
N PRO A 136 11.66 -0.68 -12.48
CA PRO A 136 10.40 -0.35 -13.12
C PRO A 136 10.10 1.11 -12.77
N PRO A 137 10.01 2.00 -13.77
CA PRO A 137 10.01 3.43 -13.51
C PRO A 137 8.75 3.80 -12.71
N PRO A 138 8.86 4.33 -11.49
CA PRO A 138 7.69 4.80 -10.76
C PRO A 138 7.01 5.91 -11.54
N ASN A 139 5.69 5.87 -11.57
CA ASN A 139 4.87 6.96 -12.08
C ASN A 139 5.11 8.19 -11.22
N VAL A 140 5.30 9.36 -11.83
CA VAL A 140 5.44 10.64 -11.12
C VAL A 140 4.06 11.10 -10.61
N THR A 141 3.50 10.40 -9.62
CA THR A 141 2.13 10.63 -9.09
C THR A 141 2.10 11.02 -7.62
N GLY A 142 3.24 11.39 -7.03
CA GLY A 142 3.33 11.84 -5.63
C GLY A 142 4.34 11.04 -4.79
N THR A 143 3.98 10.72 -3.55
CA THR A 143 4.87 10.09 -2.55
C THR A 143 5.07 8.59 -2.75
N LEU A 144 6.27 8.10 -2.43
CA LEU A 144 6.57 6.67 -2.44
C LEU A 144 5.82 5.92 -1.32
N HIS A 145 5.11 4.85 -1.67
CA HIS A 145 4.54 3.88 -0.73
C HIS A 145 5.41 2.63 -0.51
N ILE A 146 5.05 1.80 0.47
CA ILE A 146 5.78 0.56 0.84
C ILE A 146 6.06 -0.40 -0.32
N GLY A 147 5.17 -0.46 -1.33
CA GLY A 147 5.41 -1.23 -2.55
C GLY A 147 6.70 -0.82 -3.29
N HIS A 148 7.01 0.48 -3.38
CA HIS A 148 8.27 0.94 -3.97
C HIS A 148 9.47 0.52 -3.14
N ALA A 149 9.36 0.60 -1.81
CA ALA A 149 10.42 0.16 -0.90
C ALA A 149 10.70 -1.33 -1.10
N LEU A 150 9.67 -2.18 -1.12
CA LEU A 150 9.84 -3.62 -1.36
C LEU A 150 10.54 -3.92 -2.68
N THR A 151 10.05 -3.36 -3.79
CA THR A 151 10.65 -3.60 -5.11
C THR A 151 12.09 -3.09 -5.17
N SER A 152 12.35 -1.90 -4.66
CA SER A 152 13.69 -1.28 -4.69
C SER A 152 14.68 -2.05 -3.80
N SER A 153 14.27 -2.44 -2.59
CA SER A 153 15.13 -3.20 -1.67
C SER A 153 15.52 -4.58 -2.20
N VAL A 154 14.59 -5.28 -2.86
CA VAL A 154 14.90 -6.57 -3.50
C VAL A 154 15.91 -6.38 -4.63
N GLN A 155 15.70 -5.39 -5.51
CA GLN A 155 16.62 -5.11 -6.60
C GLN A 155 18.00 -4.66 -6.12
N ASP A 156 18.05 -3.77 -5.13
CA ASP A 156 19.30 -3.30 -4.52
C ASP A 156 20.10 -4.47 -3.93
N THR A 157 19.42 -5.37 -3.20
CA THR A 157 20.04 -6.57 -2.62
C THR A 157 20.70 -7.42 -3.69
N ILE A 158 19.99 -7.68 -4.80
CA ILE A 158 20.53 -8.46 -5.92
C ILE A 158 21.69 -7.72 -6.60
N ALA A 159 21.56 -6.41 -6.81
CA ALA A 159 22.61 -5.59 -7.42
C ALA A 159 23.89 -5.60 -6.58
N ARG A 160 23.78 -5.40 -5.25
CA ARG A 160 24.90 -5.47 -4.31
C ARG A 160 25.53 -6.86 -4.30
N TRP A 161 24.73 -7.92 -4.22
CA TRP A 161 25.22 -9.29 -4.26
C TRP A 161 25.99 -9.58 -5.56
N ARG A 162 25.48 -9.15 -6.71
CA ARG A 162 26.16 -9.33 -8.01
C ARG A 162 27.46 -8.52 -8.11
N ARG A 163 27.50 -7.28 -7.60
CA ARG A 163 28.74 -6.49 -7.52
C ARG A 163 29.79 -7.20 -6.68
N MET A 164 29.41 -7.68 -5.50
CA MET A 164 30.30 -8.46 -4.62
C MET A 164 30.73 -9.79 -5.24
N SER A 165 29.90 -10.38 -6.11
CA SER A 165 30.21 -11.60 -6.87
C SER A 165 31.09 -11.36 -8.11
N GLY A 166 31.61 -10.14 -8.31
CA GLY A 166 32.55 -9.83 -9.38
C GLY A 166 31.93 -9.38 -10.71
N TYR A 167 30.62 -9.10 -10.75
CA TYR A 167 29.95 -8.62 -11.96
C TYR A 167 30.09 -7.10 -12.11
N ASN A 168 30.09 -6.63 -13.36
CA ASN A 168 29.85 -5.22 -13.69
C ASN A 168 28.34 -4.98 -13.71
N VAL A 169 27.82 -4.33 -12.65
CA VAL A 169 26.38 -4.20 -12.42
C VAL A 169 25.89 -2.80 -12.76
N LEU A 170 24.95 -2.73 -13.71
CA LEU A 170 24.17 -1.54 -13.99
C LEU A 170 22.77 -1.70 -13.39
N TRP A 171 22.49 -0.94 -12.34
CA TRP A 171 21.14 -0.80 -11.81
C TRP A 171 20.63 0.57 -12.25
N LEU A 172 19.74 0.58 -13.25
CA LEU A 172 19.35 1.80 -13.95
C LEU A 172 18.04 2.35 -13.36
N PRO A 173 18.09 3.51 -12.68
CA PRO A 173 16.88 4.20 -12.25
C PRO A 173 16.21 4.93 -13.42
N GLY A 174 14.92 5.19 -13.30
CA GLY A 174 14.15 5.99 -14.24
C GLY A 174 12.81 6.38 -13.63
N THR A 175 12.14 7.38 -14.20
CA THR A 175 10.80 7.80 -13.80
C THR A 175 9.90 7.82 -15.02
N ASP A 176 8.65 7.38 -14.86
CA ASP A 176 7.66 7.40 -15.94
C ASP A 176 6.81 8.67 -15.80
N HIS A 177 6.76 9.47 -16.86
CA HIS A 177 5.94 10.69 -16.94
C HIS A 177 4.45 10.43 -16.72
N ALA A 178 3.99 9.17 -16.76
CA ALA A 178 2.66 8.76 -16.33
C ALA A 178 1.53 9.57 -16.98
N GLY A 179 1.50 9.59 -18.33
CA GLY A 179 0.72 10.53 -19.14
C GLY A 179 -0.78 10.66 -18.82
N ILE A 180 -1.47 9.60 -18.38
CA ILE A 180 -2.89 9.69 -17.97
C ILE A 180 -3.01 10.10 -16.50
N ALA A 181 -2.10 9.68 -15.63
CA ALA A 181 -2.19 9.96 -14.20
C ALA A 181 -1.87 11.42 -13.85
N THR A 182 -0.97 12.06 -14.60
CA THR A 182 -0.63 13.49 -14.45
C THR A 182 -1.75 14.43 -14.88
N GLN A 183 -2.72 13.96 -15.68
CA GLN A 183 -3.86 14.76 -16.13
C GLN A 183 -5.02 14.78 -15.13
N VAL A 184 -5.10 13.79 -14.23
CA VAL A 184 -6.17 13.66 -13.22
C VAL A 184 -5.73 14.20 -11.86
N VAL A 185 -4.42 14.21 -11.60
CA VAL A 185 -3.81 14.75 -10.37
C VAL A 185 -3.13 16.08 -10.72
N VAL A 186 -3.93 17.14 -10.90
CA VAL A 186 -3.47 18.54 -10.94
C VAL A 186 -4.07 19.27 -9.76
#